data_AF-A0A667YQT8-F1
#
_entry.id   AF-A0A667YQT8-F1
#
_cell.length_a   1.000
_cell.length_b   1.000
_cell.length_c   1.000
_cell.angle_alpha   90.00
_cell.angle_beta   90.00
_cell.angle_gamma   90.00
#
_symmetry.space_group_name_H-M   'P 1'
#
loop_
_entity.id
_entity.type
_entity.pdbx_description
1 polymer ?
#
loop_
_entity_poly.entity_id
_entity_poly.type
_entity_poly.pdbx_seq_one_letter_code
_entity_poly.pdbx_strand_id
1 'polypeptide(L)'
;LATSIGEGTYGKVYKARELGERQRLLAVKKLNIPGDSEMGIPAFMIREVALLRKTKYFNHPNVVRLLDVSAMPVGRRMDLTLVFEYIDQDLSTYLANVPTSGLNRDIIKDVMLQLLQGLDFLHTNMVVHRDLKPDNILISSSGQVKIADFGLARIYTFNIALTPGVSEAKCRQHLVSLQLQLSVIDLELADSHP
;
A
#
# COMPACT_ATOMS: atom_id res chain seq x y z
N LEU A 1 -24.48 -2.16 1.63
CA LEU A 1 -24.18 -2.72 0.30
C LEU A 1 -22.69 -2.58 0.06
N ALA A 2 -22.01 -3.64 -0.37
CA ALA A 2 -20.59 -3.62 -0.68
C ALA A 2 -20.41 -3.87 -2.19
N THR A 3 -19.72 -2.98 -2.87
CA THR A 3 -19.45 -3.10 -4.32
C THR A 3 -17.99 -3.47 -4.50
N SER A 4 -17.69 -4.48 -5.32
CA SER A 4 -16.30 -4.81 -5.68
C SER A 4 -15.74 -3.64 -6.48
N ILE A 5 -14.63 -3.06 -6.04
CA ILE A 5 -13.98 -1.92 -6.69
C ILE A 5 -12.62 -2.26 -7.29
N GLY A 6 -12.09 -3.45 -6.96
CA GLY A 6 -10.85 -3.91 -7.53
C GLY A 6 -10.53 -5.32 -7.09
N GLU A 7 -9.76 -5.99 -7.92
CA GLU A 7 -9.05 -7.20 -7.56
C GLU A 7 -7.58 -6.83 -7.50
N GLY A 8 -7.08 -6.63 -6.29
CA GLY A 8 -5.65 -6.45 -6.09
C GLY A 8 -4.94 -7.77 -6.32
N THR A 9 -3.61 -7.73 -6.41
CA THR A 9 -2.76 -8.92 -6.61
C THR A 9 -3.03 -10.05 -5.59
N TYR A 10 -3.62 -9.75 -4.43
CA TYR A 10 -3.72 -10.66 -3.29
C TYR A 10 -5.13 -10.82 -2.73
N GLY A 11 -6.15 -10.28 -3.39
CA GLY A 11 -7.52 -10.41 -2.92
C GLY A 11 -8.45 -9.30 -3.42
N LYS A 12 -9.72 -9.46 -3.11
CA LYS A 12 -10.77 -8.55 -3.57
C LYS A 12 -10.94 -7.37 -2.63
N VAL A 13 -11.05 -6.19 -3.22
CA VAL A 13 -11.30 -4.93 -2.52
C VAL A 13 -12.74 -4.51 -2.78
N TYR A 14 -13.44 -4.20 -1.70
CA TYR A 14 -14.83 -3.78 -1.73
C TYR A 14 -14.96 -2.37 -1.16
N LYS A 15 -15.71 -1.52 -1.86
CA LYS A 15 -16.23 -0.28 -1.28
C LYS A 15 -17.42 -0.64 -0.41
N ALA A 16 -17.36 -0.26 0.86
CA ALA A 16 -18.42 -0.47 1.82
C ALA A 16 -18.81 0.84 2.51
N ARG A 17 -19.93 0.81 3.23
CA ARG A 17 -20.37 1.91 4.08
C ARG A 17 -20.45 1.43 5.52
N GLU A 18 -19.86 2.19 6.43
CA GLU A 18 -19.92 1.94 7.87
C GLU A 18 -21.37 1.89 8.35
N LEU A 19 -21.69 0.97 9.27
CA LEU A 19 -22.99 0.90 9.92
C LEU A 19 -23.09 1.94 11.05
N GLY A 20 -24.30 2.43 11.33
CA GLY A 20 -24.52 3.48 12.33
C GLY A 20 -24.49 4.90 11.74
N GLU A 21 -24.52 5.91 12.60
CA GLU A 21 -24.83 7.30 12.18
C GLU A 21 -23.79 7.93 11.26
N ARG A 22 -22.51 7.57 11.39
CA ARG A 22 -21.42 8.19 10.62
C ARG A 22 -21.48 7.90 9.12
N GLN A 23 -22.02 6.73 8.73
CA GLN A 23 -22.20 6.32 7.33
C GLN A 23 -20.97 6.56 6.42
N ARG A 24 -19.74 6.44 6.94
CA ARG A 24 -18.50 6.71 6.19
C ARG A 24 -18.24 5.64 5.14
N LEU A 25 -17.63 6.04 4.02
CA LEU A 25 -17.15 5.10 3.03
C LEU A 25 -15.85 4.43 3.51
N LEU A 26 -15.74 3.14 3.24
CA LEU A 26 -14.64 2.28 3.67
C LEU A 26 -14.14 1.45 2.48
N ALA A 27 -12.84 1.15 2.48
CA ALA A 27 -12.26 0.15 1.60
C ALA A 27 -11.98 -1.13 2.39
N VAL A 28 -12.61 -2.24 2.00
CA VAL A 28 -12.51 -3.54 2.68
C VAL A 28 -11.76 -4.52 1.79
N LYS A 29 -10.54 -4.89 2.17
CA LYS A 29 -9.72 -5.86 1.45
C LYS A 29 -9.82 -7.23 2.12
N LYS A 30 -10.33 -8.21 1.38
CA LYS A 30 -10.46 -9.60 1.85
C LYS A 30 -9.38 -10.46 1.23
N LEU A 31 -8.64 -11.16 2.07
CA LEU A 31 -7.59 -12.09 1.69
C LEU A 31 -7.95 -13.47 2.26
N ASN A 32 -7.88 -14.49 1.42
CA ASN A 32 -7.94 -15.88 1.86
C ASN A 32 -6.52 -16.44 1.81
N ILE A 33 -5.91 -16.62 2.97
CA ILE A 33 -4.54 -17.11 3.04
C ILE A 33 -4.58 -18.62 3.30
N PRO A 34 -4.10 -19.45 2.35
CA PRO A 34 -4.07 -20.89 2.55
C PRO A 34 -3.07 -21.22 3.68
N GLY A 35 -3.48 -22.11 4.58
CA GLY A 35 -2.54 -22.79 5.46
C GLY A 35 -1.90 -23.99 4.77
N ASP A 36 -0.91 -24.56 5.44
CA ASP A 36 -0.27 -25.81 5.03
C ASP A 36 -1.27 -26.97 5.13
N SER A 37 -1.19 -27.89 4.16
CA SER A 37 -2.09 -29.04 4.06
C SER A 37 -1.99 -29.98 5.27
N GLU A 38 -0.81 -30.10 5.89
CA GLU A 38 -0.55 -30.97 7.04
C GLU A 38 -0.43 -30.20 8.36
N MET A 39 0.23 -29.03 8.34
CA MET A 39 0.58 -28.30 9.57
C MET A 39 -0.39 -27.16 9.95
N GLY A 40 -1.38 -26.85 9.11
CA GLY A 40 -2.32 -25.76 9.37
C GLY A 40 -1.71 -24.38 9.11
N ILE A 41 -2.13 -23.35 9.85
CA ILE A 41 -1.64 -21.97 9.63
C ILE A 41 -0.25 -21.83 10.28
N PRO A 42 0.82 -21.53 9.53
CA PRO A 42 2.14 -21.42 10.11
C PRO A 42 2.27 -20.29 11.15
N ALA A 43 3.05 -20.51 12.21
CA ALA A 43 3.23 -19.55 13.30
C ALA A 43 3.81 -18.19 12.84
N PHE A 44 4.68 -18.18 11.83
CA PHE A 44 5.21 -16.94 11.26
C PHE A 44 4.09 -16.08 10.64
N MET A 45 3.08 -16.70 10.03
CA MET A 45 1.97 -15.98 9.39
C MET A 45 1.13 -15.26 10.43
N ILE A 46 0.90 -15.91 11.56
CA ILE A 46 0.25 -15.31 12.74
C ILE A 46 1.09 -14.11 13.22
N ARG A 47 2.42 -14.25 13.29
CA ARG A 47 3.33 -13.16 13.66
C ARG A 47 3.25 -11.98 12.70
N GLU A 48 3.23 -12.23 11.39
CA GLU A 48 3.13 -11.15 10.39
C GLU A 48 1.76 -10.43 10.44
N VAL A 49 0.67 -11.16 10.66
CA VAL A 49 -0.65 -10.54 10.91
C VAL A 49 -0.64 -9.71 12.19
N ALA A 50 0.01 -10.18 13.26
CA ALA A 50 0.15 -9.41 14.50
C ALA A 50 0.99 -8.13 14.29
N LEU A 51 2.01 -8.18 13.43
CA LEU A 51 2.80 -7.02 13.05
C LEU A 51 2.02 -6.04 12.16
N LEU A 52 1.18 -6.55 11.25
CA LEU A 52 0.27 -5.72 10.45
C LEU A 52 -0.72 -4.97 11.36
N ARG A 53 -1.21 -5.60 12.43
CA ARG A 53 -2.08 -4.90 13.41
C ARG A 53 -1.41 -3.69 14.05
N LYS A 54 -0.07 -3.67 14.18
CA LYS A 54 0.64 -2.49 14.69
C LYS A 54 0.53 -1.27 13.75
N THR A 55 0.32 -1.49 12.45
CA THR A 55 0.14 -0.37 11.50
C THR A 55 -1.22 0.33 11.66
N LYS A 56 -2.17 -0.24 12.43
CA LYS A 56 -3.42 0.44 12.81
C LYS A 56 -3.17 1.74 13.60
N TYR A 57 -2.01 1.83 14.28
CA TYR A 57 -1.60 3.02 15.02
C TYR A 57 -0.86 4.04 14.14
N PHE A 58 -0.58 3.72 12.87
CA PHE A 58 -0.01 4.69 11.95
C PHE A 58 -1.06 5.75 11.63
N ASN A 59 -0.67 7.00 11.84
CA ASN A 59 -1.51 8.16 11.58
C ASN A 59 -0.68 9.22 10.89
N HIS A 60 -0.66 9.16 9.56
CA HIS A 60 0.07 10.10 8.71
C HIS A 60 -0.85 10.54 7.56
N PRO A 61 -0.88 11.84 7.19
CA PRO A 61 -1.75 12.33 6.12
C PRO A 61 -1.52 11.60 4.79
N ASN A 62 -0.27 11.20 4.50
CA ASN A 62 0.13 10.57 3.23
C ASN A 62 0.29 9.04 3.27
N VAL A 63 -0.26 8.39 4.29
CA VAL A 63 -0.33 6.92 4.36
C VAL A 63 -1.77 6.52 4.61
N VAL A 64 -2.26 5.52 3.89
CA VAL A 64 -3.64 5.05 4.07
C VAL A 64 -3.81 4.47 5.47
N ARG A 65 -4.86 4.91 6.16
CA ARG A 65 -5.14 4.49 7.52
C ARG A 65 -5.82 3.13 7.53
N LEU A 66 -5.20 2.18 8.21
CA LEU A 66 -5.83 0.93 8.59
C LEU A 66 -6.75 1.19 9.79
N LEU A 67 -8.06 1.07 9.58
CA LEU A 67 -9.09 1.31 10.59
C LEU A 67 -9.34 0.07 11.42
N ASP A 68 -9.36 -1.11 10.79
CA ASP A 68 -9.55 -2.36 11.51
C ASP A 68 -8.96 -3.60 10.82
N VAL A 69 -8.73 -4.64 11.61
CA VAL A 69 -8.19 -5.93 11.16
C VAL A 69 -8.96 -7.05 11.81
N SER A 70 -9.69 -7.83 11.01
CA SER A 70 -10.26 -9.10 11.43
C SER A 70 -9.42 -10.23 10.84
N ALA A 71 -8.99 -11.16 11.68
CA ALA A 71 -8.17 -12.28 11.26
C ALA A 71 -8.68 -13.51 12.01
N MET A 72 -9.39 -14.38 11.30
CA MET A 72 -10.06 -15.55 11.87
C MET A 72 -9.57 -16.83 11.19
N PRO A 73 -9.12 -17.83 11.96
CA PRO A 73 -8.91 -19.17 11.43
C PRO A 73 -10.24 -19.79 10.99
N VAL A 74 -10.31 -20.29 9.75
CA VAL A 74 -11.46 -21.01 9.20
C VAL A 74 -10.95 -22.34 8.65
N GLY A 75 -11.12 -23.40 9.45
CA GLY A 75 -10.53 -24.71 9.17
C GLY A 75 -9.00 -24.62 9.10
N ARG A 76 -8.42 -24.88 7.93
CA ARG A 76 -6.97 -24.79 7.68
C ARG A 76 -6.55 -23.50 6.97
N ARG A 77 -7.43 -22.49 6.90
CA ARG A 77 -7.16 -21.21 6.21
C ARG A 77 -7.28 -20.05 7.18
N MET A 78 -6.63 -18.94 6.86
CA MET A 78 -6.79 -17.69 7.57
C MET A 78 -7.65 -16.75 6.72
N ASP A 79 -8.84 -16.42 7.21
CA ASP A 79 -9.66 -15.36 6.62
C ASP A 79 -9.22 -14.02 7.23
N LEU A 80 -8.52 -13.24 6.41
CA LEU A 80 -8.00 -11.93 6.79
C LEU A 80 -8.82 -10.85 6.09
N THR A 81 -9.42 -9.97 6.88
CA THR A 81 -10.13 -8.78 6.40
C THR A 81 -9.47 -7.54 6.96
N LEU A 82 -9.06 -6.65 6.06
CA LEU A 82 -8.48 -5.36 6.38
C LEU A 82 -9.47 -4.26 6.00
N VAL A 83 -9.74 -3.35 6.93
CA VAL A 83 -10.63 -2.22 6.73
C VAL A 83 -9.80 -0.94 6.73
N PHE A 84 -9.83 -0.23 5.62
CA PHE A 84 -9.10 1.03 5.42
C PHE A 84 -10.07 2.20 5.25
N GLU A 85 -9.55 3.41 5.46
CA GLU A 85 -10.21 4.60 4.92
C GLU A 85 -10.37 4.48 3.40
N TYR A 86 -11.46 5.02 2.86
CA TYR A 86 -11.70 5.05 1.41
C TYR A 86 -11.13 6.34 0.81
N ILE A 87 -10.37 6.21 -0.27
CA ILE A 87 -9.88 7.31 -1.12
C ILE A 87 -10.47 7.14 -2.52
N ASP A 88 -10.74 8.26 -3.19
CA ASP A 88 -11.59 8.31 -4.38
C ASP A 88 -11.10 7.42 -5.53
N GLN A 89 -9.80 7.50 -5.85
CA GLN A 89 -9.17 6.78 -6.95
C GLN A 89 -7.67 6.57 -6.73
N ASP A 90 -7.05 5.69 -7.52
CA ASP A 90 -5.61 5.55 -7.61
C ASP A 90 -4.99 6.54 -8.61
N LEU A 91 -3.66 6.73 -8.52
CA LEU A 91 -2.91 7.66 -9.34
C LEU A 91 -2.85 7.19 -10.80
N SER A 92 -2.90 5.88 -11.07
CA SER A 92 -2.97 5.33 -12.43
C SER A 92 -4.21 5.83 -13.16
N THR A 93 -5.37 5.71 -12.52
CA THR A 93 -6.67 6.19 -13.00
C THR A 93 -6.70 7.71 -13.12
N TYR A 94 -6.12 8.43 -12.14
CA TYR A 94 -6.02 9.88 -12.23
C TYR A 94 -5.20 10.33 -13.44
N LEU A 95 -4.02 9.72 -13.66
CA LEU A 95 -3.12 10.04 -14.77
C LEU A 95 -3.71 9.68 -16.14
N ALA A 96 -4.53 8.63 -16.23
CA ALA A 96 -5.22 8.26 -17.46
C ALA A 96 -6.25 9.32 -17.93
N ASN A 97 -6.74 10.16 -17.03
CA ASN A 97 -7.71 11.22 -17.33
C ASN A 97 -7.03 12.59 -17.57
N VAL A 98 -5.70 12.65 -17.56
CA VAL A 98 -4.96 13.89 -17.76
C VAL A 98 -5.04 14.30 -19.24
N PRO A 99 -5.30 15.59 -19.53
CA PRO A 99 -5.29 16.08 -20.91
C PRO A 99 -3.95 15.80 -21.60
N THR A 100 -3.95 15.77 -22.93
CA THR A 100 -2.73 15.59 -23.73
C THR A 100 -1.69 16.69 -23.49
N SER A 101 -2.09 17.85 -22.98
CA SER A 101 -1.18 18.92 -22.55
C SER A 101 -0.39 18.59 -21.27
N GLY A 102 -0.68 17.46 -20.62
CA GLY A 102 -0.03 17.03 -19.39
C GLY A 102 -0.62 17.68 -18.14
N LEU A 103 -0.04 17.30 -17.00
CA LEU A 103 -0.42 17.81 -15.68
C LEU A 103 0.32 19.14 -15.41
N ASN A 104 -0.31 20.04 -14.66
CA ASN A 104 0.36 21.26 -14.20
C ASN A 104 1.57 20.89 -13.33
N ARG A 105 2.72 21.53 -13.57
CA ARG A 105 3.97 21.35 -12.80
C ARG A 105 3.77 21.52 -11.30
N ASP A 106 2.92 22.43 -10.86
CA ASP A 106 2.65 22.66 -9.44
C ASP A 106 1.92 21.46 -8.81
N ILE A 107 1.01 20.82 -9.55
CA ILE A 107 0.33 19.60 -9.11
C ILE A 107 1.33 18.44 -9.02
N ILE A 108 2.23 18.31 -10.00
CA ILE A 108 3.28 17.29 -9.98
C ILE A 108 4.14 17.45 -8.71
N LYS A 109 4.62 18.67 -8.44
CA LYS A 109 5.43 18.97 -7.25
C LYS A 109 4.70 18.63 -5.96
N ASP A 110 3.43 19.00 -5.85
CA ASP A 110 2.61 18.72 -4.67
C ASP A 110 2.40 17.22 -4.45
N VAL A 111 2.04 16.48 -5.50
CA VAL A 111 1.89 15.02 -5.45
C VAL A 111 3.19 14.34 -5.01
N MET A 112 4.31 14.76 -5.57
CA MET A 112 5.63 14.20 -5.24
C MET A 112 6.04 14.52 -3.80
N LEU A 113 5.81 15.75 -3.33
CA LEU A 113 6.10 16.14 -1.95
C LEU A 113 5.31 15.27 -0.95
N GLN A 114 4.01 15.13 -1.18
CA GLN A 114 3.14 14.29 -0.36
C GLN A 114 3.57 12.81 -0.36
N LEU A 115 3.95 12.28 -1.51
CA LEU A 115 4.46 10.90 -1.64
C LEU A 115 5.75 10.70 -0.83
N LEU A 116 6.71 11.63 -0.96
CA LEU A 116 7.98 11.57 -0.23
C LEU A 116 7.77 11.67 1.28
N GLN A 117 6.86 12.53 1.75
CA GLN A 117 6.48 12.60 3.16
C GLN A 117 5.89 11.28 3.68
N GLY A 118 5.04 10.62 2.88
CA GLY A 118 4.51 9.31 3.21
C GLY A 118 5.59 8.22 3.29
N LEU A 119 6.55 8.23 2.34
CA LEU A 119 7.65 7.27 2.33
C LEU A 119 8.61 7.48 3.49
N ASP A 120 8.96 8.73 3.79
CA ASP A 120 9.79 9.07 4.95
C ASP A 120 9.16 8.57 6.26
N PHE A 121 7.86 8.78 6.43
CA PHE A 121 7.12 8.25 7.57
C PHE A 121 7.20 6.72 7.65
N LEU A 122 6.95 6.01 6.54
CA LEU A 122 7.03 4.54 6.52
C LEU A 122 8.45 4.04 6.86
N HIS A 123 9.47 4.67 6.27
CA HIS A 123 10.88 4.30 6.49
C HIS A 123 11.33 4.56 7.93
N THR A 124 10.94 5.70 8.52
CA THR A 124 11.20 6.00 9.94
C THR A 124 10.54 4.96 10.87
N ASN A 125 9.43 4.36 10.44
CA ASN A 125 8.76 3.28 11.15
C ASN A 125 9.22 1.87 10.71
N MET A 126 10.38 1.76 10.05
CA MET A 126 11.00 0.50 9.61
C MET A 126 10.11 -0.32 8.65
N VAL A 127 9.26 0.36 7.88
CA VAL A 127 8.41 -0.26 6.86
C VAL A 127 8.93 0.10 5.48
N VAL A 128 9.31 -0.91 4.70
CA VAL A 128 9.66 -0.75 3.29
C VAL A 128 8.47 -1.20 2.45
N HIS A 129 7.99 -0.34 1.55
CA HIS A 129 6.79 -0.60 0.75
C HIS A 129 6.92 -1.81 -0.22
N ARG A 130 8.04 -1.88 -0.95
CA ARG A 130 8.43 -2.95 -1.91
C ARG A 130 7.59 -3.11 -3.19
N ASP A 131 6.37 -2.56 -3.25
CA ASP A 131 5.53 -2.57 -4.47
C ASP A 131 5.02 -1.17 -4.81
N LEU A 132 5.89 -0.15 -4.78
CA LEU A 132 5.46 1.22 -5.02
C LEU A 132 5.26 1.45 -6.52
N LYS A 133 4.02 1.76 -6.90
CA LYS A 133 3.57 2.02 -8.28
C LYS A 133 2.30 2.88 -8.26
N PRO A 134 1.90 3.51 -9.38
CA PRO A 134 0.73 4.39 -9.41
C PRO A 134 -0.57 3.76 -8.90
N ASP A 135 -0.78 2.46 -9.12
CA ASP A 135 -1.96 1.72 -8.62
C ASP A 135 -2.04 1.65 -7.09
N ASN A 136 -0.90 1.76 -6.40
CA ASN A 136 -0.80 1.72 -4.94
C ASN A 136 -0.67 3.12 -4.31
N ILE A 137 -0.78 4.18 -5.11
CA ILE A 137 -0.82 5.57 -4.66
C ILE A 137 -2.24 6.07 -4.88
N LEU A 138 -2.93 6.42 -3.80
CA LEU A 138 -4.31 6.90 -3.86
C LEU A 138 -4.34 8.42 -3.83
N ILE A 139 -5.28 9.01 -4.55
CA ILE A 139 -5.50 10.46 -4.59
C ILE A 139 -6.98 10.79 -4.37
N SER A 140 -7.25 11.69 -3.42
CA SER A 140 -8.61 12.18 -3.19
C SER A 140 -9.01 13.24 -4.21
N SER A 141 -10.32 13.49 -4.32
CA SER A 141 -10.89 14.61 -5.06
C SER A 141 -10.38 16.00 -4.61
N SER A 142 -9.85 16.09 -3.38
CA SER A 142 -9.22 17.30 -2.83
C SER A 142 -7.70 17.36 -3.04
N GLY A 143 -7.11 16.43 -3.80
CA GLY A 143 -5.67 16.40 -4.07
C GLY A 143 -4.81 15.77 -2.97
N GLN A 144 -5.39 15.13 -1.96
CA GLN A 144 -4.62 14.45 -0.92
C GLN A 144 -4.09 13.11 -1.44
N VAL A 145 -2.78 12.91 -1.35
CA VAL A 145 -2.08 11.70 -1.80
C VAL A 145 -1.77 10.80 -0.62
N LYS A 146 -2.08 9.50 -0.74
CA LYS A 146 -1.85 8.48 0.29
C LYS A 146 -1.24 7.21 -0.29
N ILE A 147 -0.21 6.70 0.36
CA ILE A 147 0.40 5.40 0.04
C ILE A 147 -0.49 4.27 0.60
N ALA A 148 -0.89 3.33 -0.25
CA ALA A 148 -1.68 2.15 0.12
C ALA A 148 -0.85 0.86 0.11
N ASP A 149 -1.43 -0.28 0.50
CA ASP A 149 -0.84 -1.64 0.36
C ASP A 149 0.55 -1.95 0.97
N PHE A 150 1.16 -1.02 1.71
CA PHE A 150 2.47 -1.18 2.37
C PHE A 150 2.55 -2.29 3.43
N GLY A 151 1.44 -2.59 4.12
CA GLY A 151 1.42 -3.56 5.23
C GLY A 151 1.43 -5.03 4.78
N LEU A 152 0.96 -5.29 3.56
CA LEU A 152 0.87 -6.65 3.00
C LEU A 152 2.24 -7.19 2.61
N ALA A 153 3.21 -6.33 2.29
CA ALA A 153 4.58 -6.72 2.01
C ALA A 153 5.17 -7.62 3.11
N ARG A 154 4.80 -7.39 4.38
CA ARG A 154 5.25 -8.20 5.52
C ARG A 154 4.71 -9.64 5.49
N ILE A 155 3.42 -9.79 5.19
CA ILE A 155 2.76 -11.10 5.05
C ILE A 155 3.35 -11.87 3.86
N TYR A 156 3.63 -11.18 2.75
CA TYR A 156 4.04 -11.82 1.49
C TYR A 156 5.55 -11.94 1.25
N THR A 157 6.39 -11.21 1.99
CA THR A 157 7.86 -11.41 1.94
C THR A 157 8.22 -12.86 2.21
N PHE A 158 7.45 -13.54 3.06
CA PHE A 158 7.66 -14.96 3.35
C PHE A 158 7.26 -15.88 2.18
N ASN A 159 6.17 -15.59 1.45
CA ASN A 159 5.78 -16.38 0.28
C ASN A 159 6.80 -16.28 -0.86
N ILE A 160 7.58 -15.20 -0.92
CA ILE A 160 8.67 -15.01 -1.90
C ILE A 160 10.00 -15.61 -1.38
N ALA A 161 10.16 -15.80 -0.07
CA ALA A 161 11.43 -16.19 0.57
C ALA A 161 11.69 -17.71 0.65
N LEU A 162 11.04 -18.55 -0.16
CA LEU A 162 11.40 -19.96 -0.31
C LEU A 162 12.54 -20.21 -1.32
N THR A 163 13.30 -19.18 -1.70
CA THR A 163 14.63 -19.36 -2.32
C THR A 163 15.71 -18.88 -1.35
N PRO A 164 16.54 -19.78 -0.77
CA PRO A 164 17.66 -19.37 0.07
C PRO A 164 18.68 -18.64 -0.81
N GLY A 165 18.91 -17.35 -0.54
CA GLY A 165 19.96 -16.55 -1.20
C GLY A 165 19.63 -15.08 -1.51
N VAL A 166 18.39 -14.63 -1.34
CA VAL A 166 17.94 -13.33 -1.91
C VAL A 166 17.82 -12.18 -0.88
N SER A 167 17.98 -12.41 0.42
CA SER A 167 17.61 -11.41 1.45
C SER A 167 18.63 -10.28 1.66
N GLU A 168 19.93 -10.53 1.59
CA GLU A 168 20.95 -9.54 1.96
C GLU A 168 21.36 -8.64 0.78
N ALA A 169 21.44 -9.21 -0.43
CA ALA A 169 21.72 -8.46 -1.66
C ALA A 169 20.59 -7.49 -2.03
N LYS A 170 19.33 -7.87 -1.78
CA LYS A 170 18.15 -7.07 -2.15
C LYS A 170 17.97 -5.84 -1.27
N CYS A 171 18.47 -5.87 -0.03
CA CYS A 171 18.44 -4.71 0.88
C CYS A 171 19.46 -3.63 0.45
N ARG A 172 20.68 -4.03 0.06
CA ARG A 172 21.68 -3.10 -0.53
C ARG A 172 21.23 -2.56 -1.89
N GLN A 173 20.62 -3.40 -2.73
CA GLN A 173 20.13 -2.99 -4.05
C GLN A 173 18.96 -1.99 -3.95
N HIS A 174 18.15 -2.03 -2.87
CA HIS A 174 17.07 -1.05 -2.64
C HIS A 174 17.57 0.30 -2.12
N LEU A 175 18.62 0.34 -1.29
CA LEU A 175 19.27 1.61 -0.92
C LEU A 175 19.89 2.28 -2.16
N VAL A 176 20.48 1.50 -3.06
CA VAL A 176 20.98 1.98 -4.36
C VAL A 176 19.83 2.41 -5.29
N SER A 177 18.69 1.72 -5.28
CA SER A 177 17.49 2.10 -6.06
C SER A 177 16.88 3.43 -5.59
N LEU A 178 16.86 3.70 -4.28
CA LEU A 178 16.42 4.99 -3.71
C LEU A 178 17.39 6.12 -4.06
N GLN A 179 18.69 5.85 -4.04
CA GLN A 179 19.73 6.82 -4.40
C GLN A 179 19.72 7.13 -5.91
N LEU A 180 19.44 6.13 -6.76
CA LEU A 180 19.25 6.29 -8.20
C LEU A 180 17.91 6.98 -8.54
N GLN A 181 16.81 6.66 -7.85
CA GLN A 181 15.51 7.29 -8.10
C GLN A 181 15.45 8.75 -7.65
N LEU A 182 16.16 9.13 -6.58
CA LEU A 182 16.36 10.53 -6.22
C LEU A 182 17.22 11.26 -7.27
N SER A 183 18.27 10.62 -7.80
CA SER A 183 19.11 11.23 -8.85
C SER A 183 18.42 11.42 -10.20
N VAL A 184 17.46 10.56 -10.57
CA VAL A 184 16.67 10.70 -11.80
C VAL A 184 15.70 11.88 -11.71
N ILE A 185 15.14 12.14 -10.52
CA ILE A 185 14.26 13.28 -10.27
C ILE A 185 15.04 14.60 -10.29
N ASP A 186 16.28 14.62 -9.78
CA ASP A 186 17.16 15.79 -9.86
C ASP A 186 17.65 16.09 -11.30
N LEU A 187 17.86 15.07 -12.13
CA LEU A 187 18.27 15.22 -13.53
C LEU A 187 17.14 15.76 -14.44
N GLU A 188 15.89 15.34 -14.26
CA GLU A 188 14.76 15.87 -15.04
C GLU A 188 14.35 17.30 -14.64
N LEU A 189 14.68 17.72 -13.41
CA LEU A 189 14.49 19.11 -12.95
C LEU A 189 15.62 20.05 -13.42
N ALA A 190 16.82 19.53 -13.70
CA ALA A 190 17.95 20.31 -14.19
C ALA A 190 17.89 20.60 -15.71
N ASP A 191 17.28 19.72 -16.50
CA ASP A 191 17.19 19.85 -17.98
C ASP A 191 16.05 20.74 -18.48
N SER A 192 15.39 21.51 -17.60
CA SER A 192 14.26 22.38 -17.99
C SER A 192 14.32 23.82 -17.45
N HIS A 193 15.44 24.50 -17.71
CA HIS A 193 15.48 25.98 -17.81
C HIS A 193 16.34 26.39 -19.03
N PRO A 194 16.02 27.53 -19.66
CA PRO A 194 15.97 27.71 -21.12
C PRO A 194 17.32 27.75 -21.85
#